data_AF-A0A1G6QUD8-F1
#
_entry.id   AF-A0A1G6QUD8-F1
#
_cell.length_a   1.000
_cell.length_b   1.000
_cell.length_c   1.000
_cell.angle_alpha   90.00
_cell.angle_beta   90.00
_cell.angle_gamma   90.00
#
_symmetry.space_group_name_H-M   'P 1'
#
loop_
_entity.id
_entity.type
_entity.pdbx_description
1 polymer ?
#
loop_
_entity_poly.entity_id
_entity_poly.type
_entity_poly.pdbx_seq_one_letter_code
_entity_poly.pdbx_strand_id
1 'polypeptide(L)'
;MKNVTIALDDDTHRLARIKAAEMGTSLSALVKAYLSGLISGDASEHTGVRETPSTYTPPAKLPPRKFGQMKGEIWMADDFDTWPDDIQKIFDEMLDGALEGQTKKQP
;
A
#
# COMPACT_ATOMS: atom_id res chain seq x y z
N MET A 1 21.03 -1.28 -17.90
CA MET A 1 20.12 -2.45 -17.83
C MET A 1 20.59 -3.34 -16.69
N LYS A 2 19.67 -3.89 -15.89
CA LYS A 2 19.98 -4.87 -14.82
C LYS A 2 19.24 -6.17 -15.15
N ASN A 3 19.83 -7.31 -14.79
CA ASN A 3 19.24 -8.63 -15.03
C ASN A 3 18.56 -9.15 -13.75
N VAL A 4 17.47 -9.90 -13.92
CA VAL A 4 16.73 -10.55 -12.83
C VAL A 4 16.60 -12.03 -13.16
N THR A 5 16.91 -12.89 -12.20
CA THR A 5 16.73 -14.35 -12.31
C THR A 5 15.54 -14.77 -11.46
N ILE A 6 14.61 -15.52 -12.05
CA ILE A 6 13.39 -15.97 -11.41
C ILE A 6 13.25 -17.48 -11.65
N ALA A 7 12.97 -18.24 -10.60
CA ALA A 7 12.60 -19.64 -10.73
C ALA A 7 11.09 -19.74 -10.97
N LEU A 8 10.70 -20.44 -12.02
CA LEU A 8 9.31 -20.72 -12.36
C LEU A 8 9.17 -22.21 -12.60
N ASP A 9 7.97 -22.73 -12.36
CA ASP A 9 7.61 -24.06 -12.85
C ASP A 9 7.61 -24.08 -14.38
N ASP A 10 7.94 -25.25 -14.96
CA ASP A 10 8.09 -25.42 -16.40
C ASP A 10 6.80 -25.07 -17.17
N ASP A 11 5.63 -25.45 -16.63
CA ASP A 11 4.35 -25.17 -17.26
C ASP A 11 4.05 -23.67 -17.23
N THR A 12 4.38 -23.01 -16.12
CA THR A 12 4.18 -21.57 -15.97
C THR A 12 5.06 -20.79 -16.95
N HIS A 13 6.34 -21.16 -17.08
CA HIS A 13 7.24 -20.54 -18.03
C HIS A 13 6.79 -20.77 -19.49
N ARG A 14 6.32 -21.98 -19.81
CA ARG A 14 5.79 -22.33 -21.14
C ARG A 14 4.55 -21.49 -21.49
N LEU A 15 3.57 -21.43 -20.60
CA LEU A 15 2.33 -20.67 -20.81
C LEU A 15 2.63 -19.18 -20.95
N ALA A 16 3.50 -18.62 -20.11
CA ALA A 16 3.85 -17.21 -20.17
C ALA A 16 4.56 -16.85 -21.49
N ARG A 17 5.40 -17.75 -22.02
CA ARG A 17 6.04 -17.59 -23.34
C ARG A 17 5.03 -17.60 -24.48
N ILE A 18 4.08 -18.53 -24.48
CA ILE A 18 3.00 -18.58 -25.48
C ILE A 18 2.20 -17.28 -25.42
N LYS A 19 1.83 -16.84 -24.22
CA LYS A 19 1.04 -15.63 -24.03
C LYS A 19 1.76 -14.37 -24.50
N ALA A 20 3.07 -14.28 -24.25
CA ALA A 20 3.89 -13.19 -24.76
C ALA A 20 3.90 -13.16 -26.30
N ALA A 21 4.05 -14.32 -26.94
CA ALA A 21 4.04 -14.44 -28.40
C ALA A 21 2.69 -14.06 -29.02
N GLU A 22 1.57 -14.47 -28.40
CA GLU A 22 0.23 -14.06 -28.83
C GLU A 22 0.06 -12.54 -28.86
N MET A 23 0.63 -11.85 -27.87
CA MET A 23 0.59 -10.39 -27.77
C MET A 23 1.67 -9.70 -28.62
N GLY A 24 2.53 -10.45 -29.32
CA GLY A 24 3.66 -9.90 -30.09
C GLY A 24 4.73 -9.25 -29.21
N THR A 25 4.84 -9.66 -27.94
CA THR A 25 5.80 -9.11 -26.98
C THR A 25 6.78 -10.20 -26.47
N SER A 26 7.67 -9.82 -25.56
CA SER A 26 8.54 -10.77 -24.85
C SER A 26 8.13 -10.88 -23.37
N LEU A 27 8.48 -12.01 -22.75
CA LEU A 27 8.27 -12.23 -21.31
C LEU A 27 8.83 -11.08 -20.46
N SER A 28 10.05 -10.61 -20.76
CA SER A 28 10.68 -9.50 -20.04
C SER A 28 9.93 -8.19 -20.20
N ALA A 29 9.29 -7.96 -21.35
CA ALA A 29 8.44 -6.78 -21.56
C ALA A 29 7.16 -6.85 -20.73
N LEU A 30 6.54 -8.03 -20.61
CA LEU A 30 5.37 -8.24 -19.75
C LEU A 30 5.71 -8.02 -18.27
N VAL A 31 6.81 -8.60 -17.80
CA VAL A 31 7.27 -8.40 -16.41
C VAL A 31 7.58 -6.93 -16.16
N LYS A 32 8.22 -6.24 -17.10
CA LYS A 32 8.48 -4.80 -16.98
C LYS A 32 7.18 -4.00 -16.86
N ALA A 33 6.21 -4.24 -17.75
CA ALA A 33 4.93 -3.54 -17.75
C ALA A 33 4.15 -3.77 -16.45
N TYR A 34 4.13 -5.02 -15.97
CA TYR A 34 3.50 -5.37 -14.69
C TYR A 34 4.16 -4.65 -13.52
N LEU A 35 5.49 -4.73 -13.38
CA LEU A 35 6.21 -4.07 -12.30
C LEU A 35 6.07 -2.54 -12.35
N SER A 36 6.05 -1.94 -13.55
CA SER A 36 5.77 -0.51 -13.67
C SER A 36 4.35 -0.17 -13.24
N GLY A 37 3.35 -1.00 -13.55
CA GLY A 37 1.97 -0.81 -13.11
C GLY A 37 1.82 -0.93 -11.58
N LEU A 38 2.57 -1.84 -10.94
CA LEU A 38 2.63 -1.93 -9.48
C LEU A 38 3.18 -0.64 -8.85
N ILE A 39 4.23 -0.06 -9.45
CA ILE A 39 4.88 1.16 -8.94
C ILE A 39 4.00 2.39 -9.17
N SER A 40 3.32 2.47 -10.32
CA SER A 40 2.41 3.57 -10.65
C SER A 40 1.13 3.57 -9.81
N GLY A 41 0.87 2.50 -9.03
CA GLY A 41 -0.34 2.39 -8.22
C GLY A 41 -1.58 1.95 -8.99
N ASP A 42 -1.45 1.62 -10.29
CA ASP A 42 -2.54 1.13 -11.14
C ASP A 42 -2.87 -0.35 -10.91
N ALA A 43 -2.10 -1.02 -10.06
CA ALA A 43 -2.32 -2.42 -9.69
C ALA A 43 -3.34 -2.56 -8.57
N SER A 44 -4.55 -2.08 -8.80
CA SER A 44 -5.69 -2.31 -7.91
C SER A 44 -6.63 -3.39 -8.45
N GLU A 45 -6.11 -4.50 -8.97
CA GLU A 45 -6.96 -5.65 -9.34
C GLU A 45 -6.27 -7.00 -9.05
N HIS A 46 -6.02 -7.26 -7.76
CA HIS A 46 -6.28 -8.58 -7.21
C HIS A 46 -7.04 -8.43 -5.90
N THR A 47 -8.36 -8.49 -6.06
CA THR A 47 -9.38 -8.80 -5.06
C THR A 47 -8.93 -9.95 -4.16
N GLY A 48 -8.42 -9.61 -2.99
CA GLY A 48 -8.11 -10.52 -1.89
C GLY A 48 -8.82 -10.06 -0.63
N VAL A 49 -10.15 -10.02 -0.70
CA VAL A 49 -11.11 -10.03 0.42
C VAL A 49 -10.77 -9.15 1.63
N ARG A 50 -11.36 -7.95 1.70
CA ARG A 50 -11.53 -7.27 2.99
C ARG A 50 -12.72 -7.93 3.71
N GLU A 51 -12.56 -9.19 4.13
CA GLU A 51 -13.42 -9.77 5.16
C GLU A 51 -13.24 -8.90 6.39
N THR A 52 -14.29 -8.19 6.78
CA THR A 52 -14.42 -7.75 8.16
C THR A 52 -15.30 -8.79 8.85
N PRO A 53 -14.74 -9.88 9.41
CA PRO A 53 -15.54 -10.81 10.19
C PRO A 53 -15.83 -10.13 11.53
N SER A 54 -16.85 -9.27 11.58
CA SER A 54 -17.41 -8.77 12.84
C SER A 54 -18.24 -9.88 13.50
N THR A 55 -17.61 -11.00 13.84
CA THR A 55 -18.21 -11.94 14.77
C THR A 55 -17.95 -11.41 16.16
N TYR A 56 -18.93 -10.67 16.70
CA TYR A 56 -18.90 -10.23 18.09
C TYR A 56 -18.93 -11.46 19.01
N THR A 57 -17.78 -11.78 19.61
CA THR A 57 -17.71 -12.70 20.74
C THR A 57 -17.92 -11.88 22.01
N PRO A 58 -19.03 -12.03 22.75
CA PRO A 58 -19.18 -11.34 24.01
C PRO A 58 -18.01 -11.72 24.93
N PRO A 59 -17.34 -10.75 25.58
CA PRO A 59 -16.26 -11.05 26.49
C PRO A 59 -16.77 -11.98 27.57
N ALA A 60 -15.98 -13.02 27.90
CA ALA A 60 -16.21 -13.79 29.12
C ALA A 60 -16.38 -12.81 30.28
N LYS A 61 -17.29 -13.09 31.23
CA LYS A 61 -17.46 -12.28 32.44
C LYS A 61 -16.14 -12.23 33.21
N LEU A 62 -15.29 -11.27 32.86
CA LEU A 62 -14.05 -11.01 33.57
C LEU A 62 -14.45 -10.51 34.96
N PRO A 63 -13.74 -10.94 36.01
CA PRO A 63 -13.94 -10.36 37.31
C PRO A 63 -13.77 -8.84 37.20
N PRO A 64 -14.57 -8.04 37.94
CA PRO A 64 -14.48 -6.60 37.89
C PRO A 64 -13.02 -6.19 38.13
N ARG A 65 -12.50 -5.35 37.24
CA ARG A 65 -11.14 -4.80 37.37
C ARG A 65 -11.04 -4.17 38.75
N LYS A 66 -10.06 -4.58 39.55
CA LYS A 66 -9.85 -3.99 40.88
C LYS A 66 -9.36 -2.56 40.68
N PHE A 67 -10.10 -1.62 41.23
CA PHE A 67 -9.73 -0.20 41.22
C PHE A 67 -8.31 -0.05 41.81
N GLY A 68 -7.44 0.68 41.10
CA GLY A 68 -6.09 0.99 41.58
C GLY A 68 -4.98 0.03 41.14
N GLN A 69 -5.26 -1.09 40.45
CA GLN A 69 -4.19 -2.00 39.99
C GLN A 69 -3.31 -1.43 38.88
N MET A 70 -3.85 -0.57 38.01
CA MET A 70 -3.09 0.13 36.95
C MET A 70 -2.70 1.56 37.37
N LYS A 71 -2.79 1.89 38.67
CA LYS A 71 -2.45 3.23 39.17
C LYS A 71 -0.94 3.41 39.08
N GLY A 72 -0.50 4.27 38.16
CA GLY A 72 0.92 4.58 37.92
C GLY A 72 1.52 3.99 36.65
N GLU A 73 0.79 3.14 35.93
CA GLU A 73 1.26 2.56 34.64
C GLU A 73 0.79 3.35 33.41
N ILE A 74 -0.18 4.26 33.56
CA ILE A 74 -0.59 5.16 32.48
C ILE A 74 0.33 6.37 32.50
N TRP A 75 1.30 6.38 31.58
CA TRP A 75 2.08 7.58 31.29
C TRP A 75 1.45 8.30 30.10
N MET A 76 1.25 9.62 30.25
CA MET A 76 1.03 10.48 29.10
C MET A 76 2.39 10.67 28.43
N ALA A 77 2.46 10.47 27.12
CA ALA A 77 3.63 10.88 26.38
C ALA A 77 3.67 12.41 26.38
N ASP A 78 4.81 13.01 26.72
CA ASP A 78 4.98 14.47 26.79
C ASP A 78 4.75 15.16 25.44
N ASP A 79 4.80 14.39 24.35
CA ASP A 79 4.66 14.83 22.96
C ASP A 79 3.23 14.65 22.40
N PHE A 80 2.23 14.24 23.19
CA PHE A 80 0.88 13.99 22.67
C PHE A 80 0.18 15.27 22.16
N ASP A 81 0.47 16.42 22.77
CA ASP A 81 -0.14 17.71 22.41
C ASP A 81 0.72 18.53 21.42
N THR A 82 1.90 18.03 21.03
CA THR A 82 2.77 18.72 20.07
C THR A 82 2.63 18.04 18.71
N TRP A 83 1.86 18.67 17.84
CA TRP A 83 1.84 18.27 16.44
C TRP A 83 3.09 18.82 15.74
N PRO A 84 3.88 17.99 15.04
CA PRO A 84 5.06 18.48 14.32
C PRO A 84 4.65 19.45 13.21
N ASP A 85 5.18 20.68 13.25
CA ASP A 85 4.93 21.72 12.23
C ASP A 85 5.31 21.27 10.81
N ASP A 86 6.23 20.29 10.71
CA ASP A 86 6.65 19.68 9.45
C ASP A 86 5.50 18.96 8.74
N ILE A 87 4.57 18.33 9.48
CA ILE A 87 3.43 17.62 8.90
C ILE A 87 2.44 18.61 8.27
N GLN A 88 2.24 19.77 8.90
CA GLN A 88 1.38 20.83 8.36
C GLN A 88 1.97 21.44 7.09
N LYS A 89 3.27 21.75 7.09
CA LYS A 89 3.96 22.29 5.91
C LYS A 89 3.96 21.32 4.73
N ILE A 90 4.17 20.02 4.97
CA ILE A 90 4.12 18.99 3.91
C ILE A 90 2.72 18.95 3.28
N PHE A 91 1.66 19.08 4.09
CA PHE A 91 0.29 19.02 3.59
C PHE A 91 -0.07 20.26 2.77
N ASP A 92 0.32 21.46 3.22
CA ASP A 92 0.08 22.70 2.48
C ASP A 92 0.93 22.77 1.19
N GLU A 93 2.20 22.37 1.24
CA GLU A 93 3.08 22.35 0.06
C GLU A 93 2.60 21.33 -1.00
N MET A 94 2.02 20.21 -0.58
CA MET A 94 1.40 19.23 -1.48
C MET A 94 0.10 19.76 -2.10
N LEU A 95 -0.67 20.55 -1.36
CA LEU A 95 -1.94 21.11 -1.84
C LEU A 95 -1.72 22.25 -2.86
N ASP A 96 -0.75 23.13 -2.61
CA ASP A 96 -0.45 24.27 -3.48
C ASP A 96 0.28 23.84 -4.77
N GLY A 97 1.21 22.87 -4.68
CA GLY A 97 1.94 22.38 -5.85
C GLY A 97 1.08 21.63 -6.88
N ALA A 98 -0.04 21.04 -6.46
CA ALA A 98 -0.92 20.27 -7.33
C ALA A 98 -1.87 21.14 -8.18
N LEU A 99 -2.11 22.40 -7.79
CA LEU A 99 -3.09 23.26 -8.46
C LEU A 99 -2.48 24.27 -9.45
N GLU A 100 -1.17 24.53 -9.42
CA GLU A 100 -0.53 25.57 -10.26
C GLU A 100 0.20 25.07 -11.52
N GLY A 101 0.20 23.76 -11.78
CA GLY A 101 0.90 23.10 -12.90
C GLY A 101 0.21 23.12 -14.28
N GLN A 102 -0.39 24.27 -14.64
CA GLN A 102 -0.46 24.79 -16.01
C GLN A 102 -1.18 23.97 -17.10
N THR A 103 -2.48 24.20 -17.19
CA THR A 103 -3.10 24.66 -18.44
C THR A 103 -2.23 25.71 -19.16
N LYS A 104 -1.99 25.54 -20.48
CA LYS A 104 -1.52 26.50 -21.53
C LYS A 104 -0.32 25.90 -22.31
N LYS A 105 -0.18 25.91 -23.63
CA LYS A 105 -0.96 26.28 -24.83
C LYS A 105 -0.07 25.84 -26.02
N GLN A 106 -0.67 25.46 -27.15
CA GLN A 106 -0.02 25.36 -28.48
C GLN A 106 0.68 26.67 -28.87
N PRO A 107 1.64 26.66 -29.81
CA PRO A 107 1.30 26.68 -31.24
C PRO A 107 1.67 25.41 -32.01
#